data_AF-A0A9P6LEA0-F1
#
_entry.id   AF-A0A9P6LEA0-F1
#
_cell.length_a   1.000
_cell.length_b   1.000
_cell.length_c   1.000
_cell.angle_alpha   90.00
_cell.angle_beta   90.00
_cell.angle_gamma   90.00
#
_symmetry.space_group_name_H-M   'P 1'
#
loop_
_entity.id
_entity.type
_entity.pdbx_description
1 polymer ?
#
loop_
_entity_poly.entity_id
_entity_poly.type
_entity_poly.pdbx_seq_one_letter_code
_entity_poly.pdbx_strand_id
1 'polypeptide(L)'
;MLVADTSSRKKTITSLNDPSHPLVAVLADIVQCALNPGPSPEEQGGGEGQGSIQDVGEHECPEEQEREEEHVIRGFVQRLVQRKCPSCSGDVKGTDPSVIFGHAHDIVVPIRAWRFPNLLEKTLSLAALPGVLTELARVWPKKERNSRFDQDPPKILLAMIRRSPIIIRMAELLRDDRIETVVDHAILYNALFRFVNVLANHPLSASIVYETRPVYPFAKTILPLAFGRVDREPSKAPESGGPDVKGKGKAVVGPSHKRSNIDHVKPLASFFPALARQAQAVMKHRQVHGENAKDTKAMCRRICHFAAKHRLAAKAALGSSSEAPRDPSSARQERNEELRKWLSDNKVAEVESRDWLSEYRFSDALKETRDFTPAPGRMKRLVRELSILRSCLPEGIFVRYDGDRLDAMKVLITGPADTPYENGLFEFDLFCDVEYPREPPHVLFKTTSLDRRINPNLYVDGKVCLSLLGTWDGEPWIPVKSTLLQVLVSIQAMVFCPRPWFNEPGSDVVYASPDVLAKYDTGVRSDTVYFGMGQWLEKLQNGPSGKNVWSEVVRKHFELTWREILPVICGWKEAHSCMDSVSRHRFRDGIAAVKLAGSQWADEGDAEDARLTG
;
A
#
# COMPACT_ATOMS: atom_id res chain seq x y z
N MET A 1 6.42 20.62 -52.13
CA MET A 1 7.35 21.71 -51.73
C MET A 1 7.00 22.06 -50.29
N LEU A 2 7.85 21.97 -49.29
CA LEU A 2 9.29 21.75 -49.20
C LEU A 2 9.57 21.18 -47.80
N VAL A 3 10.60 20.34 -47.74
CA VAL A 3 11.25 19.75 -46.57
C VAL A 3 11.98 20.82 -45.74
N ALA A 4 11.94 20.72 -44.41
CA ALA A 4 12.94 21.13 -43.40
C ALA A 4 12.22 21.32 -42.04
N ASP A 5 12.66 20.86 -40.87
CA ASP A 5 13.94 20.33 -40.43
C ASP A 5 13.70 19.49 -39.16
N THR A 6 14.05 18.20 -39.22
CA THR A 6 13.95 17.21 -38.14
C THR A 6 15.16 17.23 -37.18
N SER A 7 16.01 18.27 -37.23
CA SER A 7 17.23 18.38 -36.42
C SER A 7 17.04 18.85 -34.97
N SER A 8 15.93 19.50 -34.58
CA SER A 8 15.84 20.11 -33.23
C SER A 8 15.24 19.21 -32.13
N ARG A 9 14.67 18.05 -32.46
CA ARG A 9 14.09 17.12 -31.46
C ARG A 9 15.03 16.01 -30.99
N LYS A 10 16.17 15.82 -31.66
CA LYS A 10 17.20 14.83 -31.27
C LYS A 10 18.26 15.38 -30.31
N LYS A 11 18.38 16.71 -30.15
CA LYS A 11 19.41 17.32 -29.29
C LYS A 11 19.06 17.39 -27.79
N THR A 12 17.81 17.19 -27.40
CA THR A 12 17.42 17.22 -25.97
C THR A 12 17.54 15.84 -25.28
N ILE A 13 17.67 14.75 -26.04
CA ILE A 13 17.71 13.39 -25.50
C ILE A 13 19.16 12.85 -25.42
N THR A 14 20.15 13.56 -25.95
CA THR A 14 21.54 13.08 -26.02
C THR A 14 22.49 13.58 -24.92
N SER A 15 22.04 14.34 -23.91
CA SER A 15 22.94 14.83 -22.84
C SER A 15 22.55 14.45 -21.40
N LEU A 16 21.96 13.27 -21.19
CA LEU A 16 21.80 12.69 -19.83
C LEU A 16 23.00 11.85 -19.37
N ASN A 17 24.01 11.69 -20.23
CA ASN A 17 25.33 11.16 -19.87
C ASN A 17 26.33 12.26 -19.50
N ASP A 18 25.86 13.51 -19.42
CA ASP A 18 26.69 14.67 -19.13
C ASP A 18 26.74 14.93 -17.60
N PRO A 19 27.91 14.84 -16.94
CA PRO A 19 28.05 15.20 -15.52
C PRO A 19 27.70 16.67 -15.22
N SER A 20 27.51 17.54 -16.22
CA SER A 20 26.92 18.88 -16.04
C SER A 20 25.37 18.93 -16.03
N HIS A 21 24.67 17.80 -15.92
CA HIS A 21 23.20 17.80 -15.83
C HIS A 21 22.70 18.51 -14.55
N PRO A 22 21.71 19.44 -14.62
CA PRO A 22 21.36 20.33 -13.51
C PRO A 22 20.89 19.62 -12.23
N LEU A 23 20.24 18.46 -12.35
CA LEU A 23 19.82 17.62 -11.21
C LEU A 23 21.01 16.96 -10.49
N VAL A 24 22.07 16.63 -11.23
CA VAL A 24 23.33 16.08 -10.70
C VAL A 24 24.13 17.18 -10.02
N ALA A 25 24.18 18.36 -10.63
CA ALA A 25 24.80 19.56 -10.06
C ALA A 25 24.10 20.02 -8.78
N VAL A 26 22.75 20.08 -8.73
CA VAL A 26 22.00 20.48 -7.53
C VAL A 26 22.19 19.51 -6.36
N LEU A 27 22.20 18.20 -6.61
CA LEU A 27 22.48 17.21 -5.55
C LEU A 27 23.95 17.23 -5.12
N ALA A 28 24.89 17.47 -6.03
CA ALA A 28 26.30 17.67 -5.71
C ALA A 28 26.55 18.98 -4.93
N ASP A 29 25.82 20.06 -5.23
CA ASP A 29 25.91 21.36 -4.58
C ASP A 29 25.24 21.39 -3.20
N ILE A 30 24.13 20.66 -3.03
CA ILE A 30 23.52 20.44 -1.70
C ILE A 30 24.49 19.64 -0.82
N VAL A 31 25.15 18.63 -1.38
CA VAL A 31 26.17 17.86 -0.66
C VAL A 31 27.43 18.71 -0.38
N GLN A 32 27.90 19.53 -1.32
CA GLN A 32 28.99 20.49 -1.13
C GLN A 32 28.67 21.56 -0.08
N CYS A 33 27.45 22.10 -0.06
CA CYS A 33 27.00 23.05 0.96
C CYS A 33 26.86 22.42 2.36
N ALA A 34 26.51 21.12 2.41
CA ALA A 34 26.48 20.33 3.65
C ALA A 34 27.89 19.94 4.14
N LEU A 35 28.86 19.83 3.22
CA LEU A 35 30.27 19.52 3.50
C LEU A 35 31.07 20.71 4.08
N ASN A 36 30.62 21.95 3.86
CA ASN A 36 31.24 23.17 4.42
C ASN A 36 30.18 24.01 5.17
N PRO A 37 29.82 23.62 6.41
CA PRO A 37 29.13 24.54 7.29
C PRO A 37 30.14 25.63 7.66
N GLY A 38 29.89 26.88 7.27
CA GLY A 38 30.63 28.01 7.86
C GLY A 38 30.49 27.97 9.39
N PRO A 39 31.41 28.62 10.13
CA PRO A 39 31.42 28.57 11.59
C PRO A 39 30.05 29.00 12.16
N SER A 40 29.54 28.23 13.12
CA SER A 40 28.29 28.55 13.81
C SER A 40 28.50 29.71 14.78
N PRO A 41 27.48 30.54 15.06
CA PRO A 41 27.59 31.65 16.01
C PRO A 41 27.73 31.24 17.48
N GLU A 42 27.77 29.94 17.80
CA GLU A 42 27.70 29.44 19.19
C GLU A 42 29.06 29.02 19.77
N GLU A 43 30.17 29.12 19.02
CA GLU A 43 31.53 28.98 19.58
C GLU A 43 32.06 30.26 20.29
N GLN A 44 31.16 31.14 20.72
CA GLN A 44 31.48 32.25 21.63
C GLN A 44 30.55 32.23 22.85
N GLY A 45 30.71 31.22 23.70
CA GLY A 45 30.03 31.15 24.99
C GLY A 45 30.44 29.89 25.75
N GLY A 46 31.48 30.01 26.58
CA GLY A 46 31.98 28.89 27.38
C GLY A 46 30.99 28.41 28.45
N GLY A 47 31.00 27.10 28.68
CA GLY A 47 30.31 26.43 29.77
C GLY A 47 30.52 24.92 29.69
N GLU A 48 31.45 24.41 30.49
CA GLU A 48 31.80 22.99 30.60
C GLU A 48 30.60 22.13 31.03
N GLY A 49 30.43 20.99 30.36
CA GLY A 49 29.49 19.94 30.73
C GLY A 49 29.83 18.65 29.98
N GLN A 50 30.80 17.89 30.49
CA GLN A 50 31.07 16.52 30.03
C GLN A 50 29.87 15.63 30.39
N GLY A 51 29.02 15.33 29.42
CA GLY A 51 28.02 14.27 29.47
C GLY A 51 28.42 13.16 28.50
N SER A 52 28.88 12.04 29.03
CA SER A 52 29.14 10.81 28.29
C SER A 52 27.89 10.34 27.54
N ILE A 53 27.98 10.18 26.22
CA ILE A 53 26.95 9.54 25.41
C ILE A 53 26.98 8.05 25.72
N GLN A 54 26.01 7.58 26.51
CA GLN A 54 25.62 6.19 26.61
C GLN A 54 24.48 5.91 25.62
N ASP A 55 24.57 4.76 24.95
CA ASP A 55 23.50 4.07 24.24
C ASP A 55 22.19 4.05 25.04
N VAL A 56 21.06 4.46 24.44
CA VAL A 56 19.77 3.75 24.49
C VAL A 56 18.96 4.10 23.24
N GLY A 57 18.55 3.09 22.48
CA GLY A 57 17.55 3.24 21.43
C GLY A 57 16.18 3.47 22.05
N GLU A 58 15.77 4.73 22.15
CA GLU A 58 14.37 5.10 22.37
C GLU A 58 13.71 5.29 21.00
N HIS A 59 12.67 4.51 20.71
CA HIS A 59 11.82 4.73 19.55
C HIS A 59 11.07 6.06 19.74
N GLU A 60 11.58 7.13 19.13
CA GLU A 60 10.89 8.42 19.05
C GLU A 60 9.48 8.25 18.46
N CYS A 61 8.51 8.96 19.04
CA CYS A 61 7.14 8.97 18.53
C CYS A 61 7.13 9.46 17.07
N PRO A 62 6.39 8.84 16.13
CA PRO A 62 6.37 9.24 14.71
C PRO A 62 6.07 10.72 14.47
N GLU A 63 5.29 11.35 15.35
CA GLU A 63 4.99 12.78 15.27
C GLU A 63 6.18 13.68 15.62
N GLU A 64 7.05 13.22 16.52
CA GLU A 64 8.24 13.93 16.96
C GLU A 64 9.32 13.88 15.88
N GLN A 65 9.54 12.70 15.30
CA GLN A 65 10.39 12.52 14.12
C GLN A 65 9.90 13.38 12.94
N GLU A 66 8.58 13.42 12.72
CA GLU A 66 7.99 14.26 11.68
C GLU A 66 8.28 15.76 11.92
N ARG A 67 8.06 16.26 13.14
CA ARG A 67 8.33 17.66 13.51
C ARG A 67 9.81 18.01 13.37
N GLU A 68 10.71 17.13 13.78
CA GLU A 68 12.15 17.31 13.69
C GLU A 68 12.62 17.36 12.23
N GLU A 69 12.16 16.44 11.38
CA GLU A 69 12.50 16.46 9.95
C GLU A 69 11.98 17.73 9.24
N GLU A 70 10.78 18.20 9.60
CA GLU A 70 10.24 19.45 9.08
C GLU A 70 11.09 20.65 9.53
N HIS A 71 11.44 20.72 10.81
CA HIS A 71 12.28 21.77 11.38
C HIS A 71 13.66 21.81 10.69
N VAL A 72 14.29 20.65 10.50
CA VAL A 72 15.60 20.51 9.86
C VAL A 72 15.56 20.98 8.39
N ILE A 73 14.52 20.58 7.62
CA ILE A 73 14.34 21.02 6.23
C ILE A 73 14.12 22.52 6.13
N ARG A 74 13.21 23.08 6.94
CA ARG A 74 12.92 24.51 6.95
C ARG A 74 14.12 25.33 7.38
N GLY A 75 14.82 24.90 8.43
CA GLY A 75 16.04 25.55 8.90
C GLY A 75 17.17 25.53 7.87
N PHE A 76 17.33 24.43 7.13
CA PHE A 76 18.30 24.35 6.04
C PHE A 76 17.99 25.35 4.93
N VAL A 77 16.74 25.39 4.47
CA VAL A 77 16.31 26.33 3.44
C VAL A 77 16.45 27.77 3.91
N GLN A 78 16.05 28.06 5.15
CA GLN A 78 16.16 29.40 5.73
C GLN A 78 17.63 29.85 5.79
N ARG A 79 18.56 28.97 6.19
CA ARG A 79 20.01 29.25 6.15
C ARG A 79 20.52 29.44 4.72
N LEU A 80 20.03 28.65 3.77
CA LEU A 80 20.37 28.80 2.34
C LEU A 80 19.93 30.18 1.82
N VAL A 81 18.74 30.64 2.23
CA VAL A 81 18.16 31.95 1.89
C VAL A 81 18.86 33.11 2.62
N GLN A 82 19.32 32.90 3.85
CA GLN A 82 19.96 33.91 4.71
C GLN A 82 21.46 34.10 4.45
N ARG A 83 22.11 33.26 3.63
CA ARG A 83 23.48 33.51 3.14
C ARG A 83 23.49 34.81 2.33
N LYS A 84 23.75 35.94 2.99
CA LYS A 84 24.13 37.21 2.36
C LYS A 84 25.19 36.89 1.30
N CYS A 85 24.87 37.15 0.04
CA CYS A 85 25.80 37.17 -1.07
C CYS A 85 27.13 37.82 -0.61
N PRO A 86 28.27 37.12 -0.60
CA PRO A 86 29.52 37.63 -0.03
C PRO A 86 30.08 38.87 -0.77
N SER A 87 29.54 39.18 -1.95
CA SER A 87 29.91 40.31 -2.80
C SER A 87 28.94 41.48 -2.74
N CYS A 88 27.85 41.37 -1.98
CA CYS A 88 26.76 42.34 -1.97
C CYS A 88 26.75 43.12 -0.63
N SER A 89 27.63 44.12 -0.50
CA SER A 89 27.66 45.05 0.64
C SER A 89 26.47 46.02 0.56
N GLY A 90 25.34 45.64 1.15
CA GLY A 90 24.20 46.53 1.34
C GLY A 90 23.06 45.82 2.06
N ASP A 91 22.53 46.44 3.11
CA ASP A 91 21.33 45.97 3.77
C ASP A 91 20.16 45.95 2.78
N VAL A 92 19.59 44.77 2.55
CA VAL A 92 18.47 44.64 1.62
C VAL A 92 17.18 44.31 2.38
N LYS A 93 16.69 45.31 3.13
CA LYS A 93 15.25 45.39 3.41
C LYS A 93 14.57 45.83 2.12
N GLY A 94 13.96 44.88 1.40
CA GLY A 94 13.02 45.19 0.31
C GLY A 94 13.40 44.76 -1.10
N THR A 95 14.32 43.81 -1.31
CA THR A 95 14.45 43.19 -2.65
C THR A 95 13.46 42.07 -2.85
N ASP A 96 12.86 42.05 -4.04
CA ASP A 96 12.12 40.90 -4.58
C ASP A 96 13.01 39.65 -4.48
N PRO A 97 12.51 38.54 -3.89
CA PRO A 97 13.18 37.24 -3.90
C PRO A 97 13.58 36.76 -5.30
N SER A 98 13.13 37.36 -6.39
CA SER A 98 13.65 37.06 -7.73
C SER A 98 15.10 37.54 -7.96
N VAL A 99 15.57 38.55 -7.24
CA VAL A 99 16.87 39.22 -7.45
C VAL A 99 18.01 38.60 -6.63
N ILE A 100 17.73 38.19 -5.37
CA ILE A 100 18.69 37.44 -4.53
C ILE A 100 19.04 36.09 -5.18
N PHE A 101 18.12 35.56 -5.98
CA PHE A 101 18.23 34.29 -6.65
C PHE A 101 18.85 34.39 -8.06
N GLY A 102 19.56 35.48 -8.39
CA GLY A 102 20.30 35.59 -9.66
C GLY A 102 21.36 34.50 -9.85
N HIS A 103 22.05 34.09 -8.78
CA HIS A 103 22.95 32.92 -8.80
C HIS A 103 22.23 31.60 -8.50
N ALA A 104 21.07 31.68 -7.85
CA ALA A 104 20.19 30.54 -7.69
C ALA A 104 19.36 30.27 -8.96
N HIS A 105 19.49 31.04 -10.04
CA HIS A 105 18.77 30.79 -11.29
C HIS A 105 19.10 29.39 -11.84
N ASP A 106 20.32 28.93 -11.66
CA ASP A 106 20.76 27.59 -12.10
C ASP A 106 20.29 26.46 -11.17
N ILE A 107 19.90 26.79 -9.93
CA ILE A 107 19.28 25.88 -8.94
C ILE A 107 17.75 25.91 -9.04
N VAL A 108 17.18 27.09 -9.32
CA VAL A 108 15.76 27.39 -9.32
C VAL A 108 15.12 27.05 -10.66
N VAL A 109 15.82 27.05 -11.79
CA VAL A 109 15.22 26.63 -13.07
C VAL A 109 14.88 25.12 -13.08
N PRO A 110 15.73 24.21 -12.57
CA PRO A 110 15.35 22.80 -12.36
C PRO A 110 14.23 22.63 -11.31
N ILE A 111 14.24 23.41 -10.24
CA ILE A 111 13.18 23.39 -9.21
C ILE A 111 11.88 24.04 -9.71
N ARG A 112 11.94 24.99 -10.65
CA ARG A 112 10.79 25.56 -11.38
C ARG A 112 10.20 24.56 -12.37
N ALA A 113 10.95 23.56 -12.83
CA ALA A 113 10.37 22.43 -13.56
C ALA A 113 9.46 21.59 -12.66
N TRP A 114 9.58 21.69 -11.34
CA TRP A 114 8.72 21.00 -10.37
C TRP A 114 7.45 21.79 -10.01
N ARG A 115 7.17 22.90 -10.71
CA ARG A 115 6.02 23.80 -10.49
C ARG A 115 4.72 23.31 -11.12
N PHE A 116 4.70 22.11 -11.71
CA PHE A 116 3.53 21.52 -12.35
C PHE A 116 3.31 20.08 -11.85
N PRO A 117 2.13 19.76 -11.27
CA PRO A 117 1.81 18.41 -10.78
C PRO A 117 1.96 17.33 -11.87
N ASN A 118 1.66 17.68 -13.12
CA ASN A 118 1.76 16.80 -14.28
C ASN A 118 3.22 16.55 -14.74
N LEU A 119 4.20 17.23 -14.14
CA LEU A 119 5.60 16.99 -14.45
C LEU A 119 6.21 15.92 -13.53
N LEU A 120 5.84 15.74 -12.26
CA LEU A 120 6.44 14.70 -11.41
C LEU A 120 6.19 13.27 -11.92
N GLU A 121 5.02 13.01 -12.51
CA GLU A 121 4.75 11.77 -13.28
C GLU A 121 5.54 11.68 -14.61
N LYS A 122 6.04 12.80 -15.14
CA LYS A 122 6.81 12.89 -16.40
C LYS A 122 8.32 13.14 -16.25
N THR A 123 8.82 13.64 -15.11
CA THR A 123 10.21 14.10 -14.89
C THR A 123 11.08 13.08 -14.18
N LEU A 124 10.52 12.22 -13.33
CA LEU A 124 11.17 10.97 -12.93
C LEU A 124 10.81 9.88 -13.95
N SER A 125 11.02 10.19 -15.23
CA SER A 125 10.92 9.19 -16.27
C SER A 125 11.92 8.07 -15.96
N LEU A 126 11.58 6.83 -16.33
CA LEU A 126 12.49 5.67 -16.21
C LEU A 126 13.88 5.95 -16.80
N ALA A 127 13.99 6.89 -17.74
CA ALA A 127 15.23 7.30 -18.39
C ALA A 127 16.17 8.16 -17.51
N ALA A 128 15.64 9.01 -16.62
CA ALA A 128 16.45 9.93 -15.80
C ALA A 128 16.89 9.31 -14.46
N LEU A 129 16.11 8.34 -13.95
CA LEU A 129 16.31 7.73 -12.65
C LEU A 129 17.67 7.01 -12.46
N PRO A 130 18.26 6.32 -13.46
CA PRO A 130 19.57 5.70 -13.30
C PRO A 130 20.68 6.70 -12.99
N GLY A 131 20.67 7.87 -13.63
CA GLY A 131 21.66 8.93 -13.41
C GLY A 131 21.56 9.51 -11.99
N VAL A 132 20.32 9.79 -11.55
CA VAL A 132 20.06 10.30 -10.19
C VAL A 132 20.53 9.30 -9.13
N LEU A 133 20.16 8.02 -9.25
CA LEU A 133 20.58 6.98 -8.29
C LEU A 133 22.09 6.77 -8.28
N THR A 134 22.74 6.85 -9.44
CA THR A 134 24.20 6.73 -9.55
C THR A 134 24.92 7.88 -8.84
N GLU A 135 24.43 9.11 -9.03
CA GLU A 135 25.01 10.28 -8.39
C GLU A 135 24.76 10.30 -6.90
N LEU A 136 23.55 9.97 -6.45
CA LEU A 136 23.27 9.75 -5.03
C LEU A 136 24.20 8.71 -4.43
N ALA A 137 24.40 7.55 -5.09
CA ALA A 137 25.36 6.54 -4.64
C ALA A 137 26.83 7.02 -4.65
N ARG A 138 27.17 8.05 -5.43
CA ARG A 138 28.52 8.64 -5.47
C ARG A 138 28.74 9.60 -4.31
N VAL A 139 27.75 10.44 -4.02
CA VAL A 139 27.85 11.53 -3.05
C VAL A 139 27.41 11.14 -1.63
N TRP A 140 26.64 10.06 -1.47
CA TRP A 140 26.19 9.61 -0.15
C TRP A 140 27.35 9.24 0.79
N PRO A 141 27.22 9.47 2.11
CA PRO A 141 28.18 9.07 3.14
C PRO A 141 28.57 7.58 3.04
N LYS A 142 29.87 7.31 3.13
CA LYS A 142 30.43 5.95 3.03
C LYS A 142 31.45 5.72 4.12
N LYS A 143 31.27 4.64 4.89
CA LYS A 143 32.19 4.25 5.96
C LYS A 143 33.64 4.09 5.48
N GLU A 144 33.83 3.71 4.22
CA GLU A 144 35.18 3.54 3.66
C GLU A 144 35.90 4.87 3.40
N ARG A 145 35.18 6.00 3.40
CA ARG A 145 35.74 7.34 3.26
C ARG A 145 35.91 7.96 4.64
N ASN A 146 37.09 8.50 4.92
CA ASN A 146 37.44 9.00 6.26
C ASN A 146 37.19 10.52 6.42
N SER A 147 36.15 11.08 5.78
CA SER A 147 35.84 12.50 5.91
C SER A 147 34.87 12.75 7.08
N ARG A 148 34.84 13.99 7.61
CA ARG A 148 33.89 14.39 8.66
C ARG A 148 32.43 14.11 8.26
N PHE A 149 32.09 14.31 6.99
CA PHE A 149 30.76 14.05 6.44
C PHE A 149 30.40 12.57 6.35
N ASP A 150 31.41 11.69 6.22
CA ASP A 150 31.19 10.24 6.19
C ASP A 150 31.07 9.63 7.60
N GLN A 151 31.69 10.26 8.60
CA GLN A 151 31.59 9.84 10.00
C GLN A 151 30.35 10.40 10.69
N ASP A 152 30.02 11.66 10.42
CA ASP A 152 28.89 12.40 11.02
C ASP A 152 28.11 13.18 9.94
N PRO A 153 27.36 12.48 9.08
CA PRO A 153 26.56 13.11 8.04
C PRO A 153 25.44 13.97 8.62
N PRO A 154 25.20 15.17 8.06
CA PRO A 154 24.13 16.05 8.52
C PRO A 154 22.74 15.37 8.51
N LYS A 155 21.99 15.52 9.62
CA LYS A 155 20.62 14.97 9.78
C LYS A 155 19.67 15.32 8.61
N ILE A 156 19.88 16.46 7.96
CA ILE A 156 19.12 16.89 6.78
C ILE A 156 19.14 15.86 5.64
N LEU A 157 20.22 15.09 5.44
CA LEU A 157 20.31 14.11 4.36
C LEU A 157 19.29 12.98 4.52
N LEU A 158 19.13 12.48 5.74
CA LEU A 158 18.15 11.43 6.06
C LEU A 158 16.72 11.97 5.89
N ALA A 159 16.46 13.18 6.41
CA ALA A 159 15.16 13.85 6.27
C ALA A 159 14.79 14.07 4.78
N MET A 160 15.76 14.52 3.97
CA MET A 160 15.56 14.75 2.53
C MET A 160 15.24 13.47 1.78
N ILE A 161 15.92 12.36 2.07
CA ILE A 161 15.64 11.07 1.42
C ILE A 161 14.32 10.47 1.87
N ARG A 162 14.01 10.50 3.17
CA ARG A 162 12.73 9.99 3.70
C ARG A 162 11.52 10.73 3.12
N ARG A 163 11.63 12.04 2.93
CA ARG A 163 10.57 12.89 2.33
C ARG A 163 10.65 13.05 0.81
N SER A 164 11.55 12.34 0.15
CA SER A 164 11.71 12.36 -1.30
C SER A 164 10.86 11.28 -1.99
N PRO A 165 10.21 11.59 -3.13
CA PRO A 165 9.53 10.59 -3.96
C PRO A 165 10.45 9.46 -4.47
N ILE A 166 11.77 9.64 -4.42
CA ILE A 166 12.72 8.65 -4.94
C ILE A 166 12.60 7.31 -4.22
N ILE A 167 12.39 7.33 -2.90
CA ILE A 167 12.28 6.14 -2.04
C ILE A 167 11.00 5.34 -2.33
N ILE A 168 9.92 6.06 -2.66
CA ILE A 168 8.66 5.47 -3.12
C ILE A 168 8.87 4.82 -4.49
N ARG A 169 9.51 5.52 -5.43
CA ARG A 169 9.77 4.99 -6.76
C ARG A 169 10.70 3.78 -6.76
N MET A 170 11.70 3.77 -5.87
CA MET A 170 12.56 2.61 -5.63
C MET A 170 11.76 1.40 -5.12
N ALA A 171 10.82 1.63 -4.20
CA ALA A 171 9.95 0.57 -3.68
C ALA A 171 9.01 0.00 -4.77
N GLU A 172 8.46 0.85 -5.63
CA GLU A 172 7.64 0.43 -6.78
C GLU A 172 8.43 -0.45 -7.76
N LEU A 173 9.66 -0.06 -8.10
CA LEU A 173 10.54 -0.84 -8.98
C LEU A 173 10.91 -2.20 -8.38
N LEU A 174 11.12 -2.26 -7.07
CA LEU A 174 11.43 -3.52 -6.36
C LEU A 174 10.21 -4.41 -6.16
N ARG A 175 9.01 -3.82 -6.17
CA ARG A 175 7.73 -4.54 -6.09
C ARG A 175 7.39 -5.24 -7.42
N ASP A 176 7.78 -4.68 -8.55
CA ASP A 176 7.73 -5.38 -9.83
C ASP A 176 8.78 -6.52 -9.83
N ASP A 177 8.32 -7.75 -9.60
CA ASP A 177 9.17 -8.94 -9.51
C ASP A 177 9.37 -9.63 -10.87
N ARG A 178 8.88 -9.05 -11.97
CA ARG A 178 9.04 -9.59 -13.32
C ARG A 178 10.49 -9.43 -13.79
N ILE A 179 11.16 -10.57 -13.99
CA ILE A 179 12.57 -10.60 -14.42
C ILE A 179 12.74 -9.98 -15.82
N GLU A 180 11.75 -10.08 -16.69
CA GLU A 180 11.74 -9.41 -18.01
C GLU A 180 11.94 -7.90 -17.86
N THR A 181 11.13 -7.23 -17.02
CA THR A 181 11.23 -5.78 -16.78
C THR A 181 12.61 -5.39 -16.26
N VAL A 182 13.16 -6.19 -15.35
CA VAL A 182 14.46 -5.96 -14.70
C VAL A 182 15.61 -6.07 -15.71
N VAL A 183 15.52 -7.04 -16.62
CA VAL A 183 16.51 -7.24 -17.70
C VAL A 183 16.39 -6.13 -18.74
N ASP A 184 15.18 -5.78 -19.17
CA ASP A 184 14.93 -4.71 -20.14
C ASP A 184 15.43 -3.35 -19.64
N HIS A 185 15.42 -3.14 -18.32
CA HIS A 185 15.90 -1.93 -17.66
C HIS A 185 17.15 -2.18 -16.80
N ALA A 186 18.09 -3.01 -17.25
CA ALA A 186 19.25 -3.43 -16.46
C ALA A 186 20.08 -2.25 -15.90
N ILE A 187 20.26 -1.16 -16.65
CA ILE A 187 21.00 0.03 -16.20
C ILE A 187 20.34 0.64 -14.95
N LEU A 188 19.01 0.75 -14.96
CA LEU A 188 18.23 1.30 -13.85
C LEU A 188 18.35 0.44 -12.60
N TYR A 189 18.09 -0.86 -12.71
CA TYR A 189 18.14 -1.77 -11.57
C TYR A 189 19.58 -1.90 -11.01
N ASN A 190 20.60 -1.77 -11.86
CA ASN A 190 21.99 -1.73 -11.40
C ASN A 190 22.28 -0.48 -10.57
N ALA A 191 21.83 0.70 -11.01
CA ALA A 191 21.96 1.93 -10.25
C ALA A 191 21.17 1.85 -8.92
N LEU A 192 19.97 1.29 -8.96
CA LEU A 192 19.12 1.02 -7.81
C LEU A 192 19.81 0.13 -6.77
N PHE A 193 20.25 -1.07 -7.17
CA PHE A 193 20.94 -2.00 -6.25
C PHE A 193 22.24 -1.40 -5.70
N ARG A 194 22.97 -0.61 -6.51
CA ARG A 194 24.16 0.10 -6.04
C ARG A 194 23.80 1.12 -4.96
N PHE A 195 22.77 1.93 -5.18
CA PHE A 195 22.38 2.94 -4.22
C PHE A 195 21.84 2.33 -2.92
N VAL A 196 21.01 1.29 -3.00
CA VAL A 196 20.53 0.55 -1.82
C VAL A 196 21.68 -0.06 -1.02
N ASN A 197 22.71 -0.60 -1.67
CA ASN A 197 23.91 -1.08 -0.98
C ASN A 197 24.62 0.05 -0.22
N VAL A 198 24.73 1.24 -0.82
CA VAL A 198 25.36 2.40 -0.18
C VAL A 198 24.57 2.85 1.05
N LEU A 199 23.23 2.92 0.95
CA LEU A 199 22.36 3.23 2.08
C LEU A 199 22.51 2.22 3.22
N ALA A 200 22.49 0.92 2.89
CA ALA A 200 22.53 -0.16 3.87
C ALA A 200 23.88 -0.34 4.58
N ASN A 201 24.98 0.00 3.92
CA ASN A 201 26.33 -0.17 4.47
C ASN A 201 26.72 0.94 5.47
N HIS A 202 25.94 2.02 5.56
CA HIS A 202 26.23 3.14 6.45
C HIS A 202 25.27 3.14 7.67
N PRO A 203 25.78 3.14 8.92
CA PRO A 203 24.96 2.96 10.13
C PRO A 203 23.74 3.89 10.21
N LEU A 204 23.93 5.18 9.92
CA LEU A 204 22.86 6.18 10.03
C LEU A 204 21.80 6.11 8.93
N SER A 205 22.09 5.50 7.78
CA SER A 205 21.14 5.37 6.67
C SER A 205 20.62 3.95 6.45
N ALA A 206 21.12 2.98 7.23
CA ALA A 206 20.69 1.60 7.15
C ALA A 206 19.19 1.45 7.46
N SER A 207 18.67 2.26 8.39
CA SER A 207 17.25 2.35 8.73
C SER A 207 16.36 2.59 7.50
N ILE A 208 16.80 3.37 6.52
CA ILE A 208 16.05 3.63 5.27
C ILE A 208 15.80 2.34 4.48
N VAL A 209 16.66 1.33 4.62
CA VAL A 209 16.55 0.05 3.90
C VAL A 209 15.80 -0.99 4.72
N TYR A 210 16.05 -1.04 6.03
CA TYR A 210 15.63 -2.14 6.90
C TYR A 210 14.40 -1.86 7.78
N GLU A 211 14.09 -0.59 8.06
CA GLU A 211 12.95 -0.20 8.89
C GLU A 211 11.73 0.21 8.05
N THR A 212 10.56 0.25 8.70
CA THR A 212 9.33 0.78 8.10
C THR A 212 9.50 2.27 7.82
N ARG A 213 8.94 2.74 6.71
CA ARG A 213 9.16 4.12 6.25
C ARG A 213 7.85 4.89 6.23
N PRO A 214 7.79 6.12 6.73
CA PRO A 214 6.60 6.95 6.62
C PRO A 214 6.28 7.36 5.17
N VAL A 215 4.99 7.46 4.86
CA VAL A 215 4.42 8.04 3.65
C VAL A 215 4.02 9.47 3.99
N TYR A 216 4.69 10.44 3.37
CA TYR A 216 4.34 11.83 3.55
C TYR A 216 3.27 12.24 2.53
N PRO A 217 2.14 12.83 2.97
CA PRO A 217 1.24 13.55 2.08
C PRO A 217 2.02 14.59 1.26
N PHE A 218 1.57 14.90 0.04
CA PHE A 218 2.29 15.81 -0.85
C PHE A 218 2.69 17.14 -0.17
N ALA A 219 1.79 17.73 0.61
CA ALA A 219 2.03 18.97 1.37
C ALA A 219 3.19 18.90 2.37
N LYS A 220 3.57 17.68 2.78
CA LYS A 220 4.64 17.38 3.75
C LYS A 220 5.89 16.83 3.08
N THR A 221 5.94 16.77 1.74
CA THR A 221 7.14 16.40 0.99
C THR A 221 8.16 17.53 0.96
N ILE A 222 9.36 17.24 0.48
CA ILE A 222 10.50 18.17 0.50
C ILE A 222 10.18 19.54 -0.12
N LEU A 223 9.35 19.60 -1.17
CA LEU A 223 9.12 20.83 -1.93
C LEU A 223 8.16 21.81 -1.29
N PRO A 224 6.94 21.41 -0.88
CA PRO A 224 6.04 22.38 -0.25
C PRO A 224 6.61 22.88 1.08
N LEU A 225 7.38 22.06 1.79
CA LEU A 225 8.12 22.45 2.99
C LEU A 225 9.23 23.46 2.69
N ALA A 226 10.01 23.23 1.63
CA ALA A 226 11.12 24.10 1.28
C ALA A 226 10.70 25.46 0.72
N PHE A 227 9.57 25.55 0.02
CA PHE A 227 9.19 26.79 -0.70
C PHE A 227 7.95 27.48 -0.17
N GLY A 228 7.37 26.98 0.92
CA GLY A 228 6.28 27.60 1.67
C GLY A 228 5.17 28.17 0.78
N ARG A 229 4.15 27.37 0.45
CA ARG A 229 2.93 27.94 -0.14
C ARG A 229 1.65 27.55 0.59
N VAL A 230 1.18 28.58 1.30
CA VAL A 230 -0.18 29.11 1.42
C VAL A 230 -1.26 28.07 1.71
N ASP A 231 -1.50 27.86 3.01
CA ASP A 231 -2.84 27.62 3.51
C ASP A 231 -3.75 28.73 2.97
N ARG A 232 -4.59 28.40 1.98
CA ARG A 232 -5.82 29.16 1.82
C ARG A 232 -6.70 28.72 2.96
N GLU A 233 -6.78 29.53 4.01
CA GLU A 233 -7.94 29.48 4.90
C GLU A 233 -9.21 29.54 4.03
N PRO A 234 -10.21 28.70 4.29
CA PRO A 234 -11.46 28.74 3.54
C PRO A 234 -12.15 30.07 3.83
N SER A 235 -12.03 31.01 2.90
CA SER A 235 -12.76 32.28 2.91
C SER A 235 -14.26 32.00 2.94
N LYS A 236 -14.96 32.64 3.88
CA LYS A 236 -16.42 32.69 3.99
C LYS A 236 -17.08 32.88 2.62
N ALA A 237 -18.10 32.07 2.35
CA ALA A 237 -18.87 32.09 1.11
C ALA A 237 -19.55 33.46 0.87
N PRO A 238 -19.63 33.95 -0.37
CA PRO A 238 -20.63 34.94 -0.75
C PRO A 238 -21.91 34.22 -1.24
N GLU A 239 -23.05 34.74 -0.82
CA GLU A 239 -24.39 34.26 -1.18
C GLU A 239 -24.76 34.55 -2.65
N SER A 240 -25.46 33.58 -3.24
CA SER A 240 -26.54 33.68 -4.25
C SER A 240 -26.30 34.32 -5.64
N GLY A 241 -26.67 33.56 -6.68
CA GLY A 241 -27.23 34.13 -7.92
C GLY A 241 -27.00 33.36 -9.24
N GLY A 242 -27.93 32.47 -9.63
CA GLY A 242 -28.37 32.27 -11.03
C GLY A 242 -27.54 31.39 -12.00
N PRO A 243 -28.13 30.89 -13.11
CA PRO A 243 -28.09 29.46 -13.47
C PRO A 243 -27.28 29.06 -14.73
N ASP A 244 -27.11 27.73 -14.84
CA ASP A 244 -26.81 26.90 -16.04
C ASP A 244 -25.43 26.97 -16.72
N VAL A 245 -24.59 25.94 -16.47
CA VAL A 245 -23.82 25.22 -17.52
C VAL A 245 -23.56 23.77 -17.08
N LYS A 246 -23.99 22.80 -17.91
CA LYS A 246 -23.64 21.37 -17.86
C LYS A 246 -22.13 21.13 -17.89
N GLY A 247 -21.58 20.38 -16.93
CA GLY A 247 -20.17 19.98 -16.94
C GLY A 247 -19.79 18.87 -15.94
N LYS A 248 -19.50 17.68 -16.49
CA LYS A 248 -18.65 16.58 -15.99
C LYS A 248 -18.19 16.65 -14.51
N GLY A 249 -18.75 15.79 -13.66
CA GLY A 249 -18.34 15.64 -12.27
C GLY A 249 -16.91 15.12 -12.10
N LYS A 250 -16.03 15.97 -11.56
CA LYS A 250 -14.84 15.56 -10.80
C LYS A 250 -15.25 15.56 -9.33
N ALA A 251 -15.06 14.43 -8.65
CA ALA A 251 -15.29 14.32 -7.21
C ALA A 251 -14.35 15.29 -6.46
N VAL A 252 -14.94 16.18 -5.66
CA VAL A 252 -14.25 17.03 -4.69
C VAL A 252 -14.26 16.29 -3.37
N VAL A 253 -13.08 15.84 -2.93
CA VAL A 253 -12.86 15.21 -1.62
C VAL A 253 -12.63 16.33 -0.60
N GLY A 254 -13.54 16.45 0.38
CA GLY A 254 -13.34 17.30 1.56
C GLY A 254 -12.47 16.61 2.62
N PRO A 255 -11.76 17.37 3.49
CA PRO A 255 -10.82 16.79 4.44
C PRO A 255 -11.53 16.39 5.75
N SER A 256 -11.50 15.11 6.08
CA SER A 256 -11.79 14.61 7.43
C SER A 256 -10.72 13.61 7.84
N HIS A 257 -9.87 14.05 8.77
CA HIS A 257 -8.84 13.26 9.43
C HIS A 257 -9.44 12.08 10.21
N LYS A 258 -9.05 10.88 9.82
CA LYS A 258 -8.76 9.74 10.71
C LYS A 258 -7.52 9.06 10.13
N ARG A 259 -6.42 9.03 10.90
CA ARG A 259 -5.15 8.38 10.51
C ARG A 259 -5.37 6.87 10.49
N SER A 260 -5.59 6.32 9.30
CA SER A 260 -5.51 4.88 9.05
C SER A 260 -4.07 4.42 9.14
N ASN A 261 -3.85 3.14 9.47
CA ASN A 261 -2.57 2.41 9.57
C ASN A 261 -1.75 2.33 8.24
N ILE A 262 -2.00 3.25 7.30
CA ILE A 262 -1.46 3.33 5.92
C ILE A 262 -0.31 4.34 5.84
N ASP A 263 0.00 5.07 6.92
CA ASP A 263 1.05 6.09 6.94
C ASP A 263 2.48 5.51 6.84
N HIS A 264 2.67 4.19 6.82
CA HIS A 264 3.99 3.56 6.68
C HIS A 264 4.05 2.47 5.58
N VAL A 265 5.13 2.45 4.80
CA VAL A 265 5.43 1.45 3.76
C VAL A 265 6.45 0.45 4.28
N LYS A 266 6.31 -0.81 3.84
CA LYS A 266 7.25 -1.90 4.13
C LYS A 266 8.71 -1.49 3.85
N PRO A 267 9.68 -2.03 4.62
CA PRO A 267 11.10 -1.81 4.37
C PRO A 267 11.51 -2.20 2.94
N LEU A 268 12.50 -1.52 2.37
CA LEU A 268 13.02 -1.91 1.04
C LEU A 268 13.50 -3.35 1.04
N ALA A 269 14.12 -3.79 2.13
CA ALA A 269 14.65 -5.14 2.27
C ALA A 269 13.58 -6.24 2.15
N SER A 270 12.31 -5.93 2.45
CA SER A 270 11.21 -6.89 2.37
C SER A 270 10.90 -7.35 0.93
N PHE A 271 11.26 -6.57 -0.09
CA PHE A 271 11.00 -6.90 -1.50
C PHE A 271 12.05 -7.83 -2.11
N PHE A 272 13.26 -7.91 -1.53
CA PHE A 272 14.38 -8.67 -2.12
C PHE A 272 14.15 -10.18 -2.20
N PRO A 273 13.51 -10.86 -1.22
CA PRO A 273 13.26 -12.30 -1.29
C PRO A 273 12.33 -12.69 -2.45
N ALA A 274 11.29 -11.92 -2.72
CA ALA A 274 10.35 -12.19 -3.81
C ALA A 274 11.07 -12.12 -5.17
N LEU A 275 11.82 -11.04 -5.40
CA LEU A 275 12.62 -10.84 -6.60
C LEU A 275 13.68 -11.95 -6.78
N ALA A 276 14.30 -12.42 -5.69
CA ALA A 276 15.26 -13.52 -5.73
C ALA A 276 14.62 -14.87 -6.07
N ARG A 277 13.41 -15.17 -5.56
CA ARG A 277 12.69 -16.41 -5.92
C ARG A 277 12.36 -16.44 -7.42
N GLN A 278 11.92 -15.33 -8.00
CA GLN A 278 11.68 -15.23 -9.43
C GLN A 278 12.96 -15.43 -10.24
N ALA A 279 14.07 -14.79 -9.83
CA ALA A 279 15.37 -14.96 -10.46
C ALA A 279 15.84 -16.43 -10.42
N GLN A 280 15.63 -17.14 -9.30
CA GLN A 280 15.94 -18.58 -9.17
C GLN A 280 15.06 -19.44 -10.07
N ALA A 281 13.77 -19.16 -10.15
CA ALA A 281 12.83 -19.88 -11.00
C ALA A 281 13.22 -19.76 -12.49
N VAL A 282 13.59 -18.55 -12.94
CA VAL A 282 14.10 -18.32 -14.30
C VAL A 282 15.38 -19.11 -14.57
N MET A 283 16.30 -19.18 -13.61
CA MET A 283 17.54 -19.96 -13.75
C MET A 283 17.30 -21.48 -13.78
N LYS A 284 16.26 -21.99 -13.11
CA LYS A 284 15.96 -23.43 -12.98
C LYS A 284 15.09 -23.98 -14.11
N HIS A 285 14.07 -23.22 -14.56
CA HIS A 285 13.01 -23.73 -15.42
C HIS A 285 13.05 -23.22 -16.86
N ARG A 286 13.78 -22.13 -17.15
CA ARG A 286 13.86 -21.58 -18.50
C ARG A 286 15.14 -22.08 -19.19
N GLN A 287 15.00 -22.90 -20.22
CA GLN A 287 16.07 -22.97 -21.24
C GLN A 287 16.13 -21.58 -21.88
N VAL A 288 17.04 -20.74 -21.41
CA VAL A 288 17.18 -19.37 -21.90
C VAL A 288 17.81 -19.46 -23.30
N HIS A 289 16.97 -19.54 -24.32
CA HIS A 289 17.36 -19.47 -25.73
C HIS A 289 17.14 -18.04 -26.25
N GLY A 290 18.16 -17.44 -26.89
CA GLY A 290 18.14 -16.08 -27.44
C GLY A 290 19.44 -15.30 -27.19
N GLU A 291 19.68 -14.24 -27.97
CA GLU A 291 20.91 -13.41 -27.91
C GLU A 291 21.21 -12.85 -26.51
N ASN A 292 20.17 -12.57 -25.71
CA ASN A 292 20.30 -11.97 -24.36
C ASN A 292 20.37 -13.00 -23.22
N ALA A 293 20.50 -14.31 -23.51
CA ALA A 293 20.42 -15.37 -22.51
C ALA A 293 21.52 -15.28 -21.42
N LYS A 294 22.69 -14.79 -21.82
CA LYS A 294 23.85 -14.62 -20.95
C LYS A 294 23.63 -13.47 -19.95
N ASP A 295 23.04 -12.38 -20.41
CA ASP A 295 22.76 -11.17 -19.61
C ASP A 295 21.63 -11.42 -18.62
N THR A 296 20.57 -12.12 -19.02
CA THR A 296 19.49 -12.55 -18.13
C THR A 296 20.03 -13.40 -16.99
N LYS A 297 20.87 -14.41 -17.28
CA LYS A 297 21.49 -15.25 -16.25
C LYS A 297 22.44 -14.45 -15.34
N ALA A 298 23.17 -13.49 -15.89
CA ALA A 298 24.03 -12.60 -15.09
C ALA A 298 23.21 -11.73 -14.12
N MET A 299 22.12 -11.14 -14.59
CA MET A 299 21.22 -10.33 -13.77
C MET A 299 20.55 -11.17 -12.68
N CYS A 300 20.03 -12.37 -12.99
CA CYS A 300 19.44 -13.27 -12.00
C CYS A 300 20.43 -13.65 -10.89
N ARG A 301 21.69 -13.96 -11.22
CA ARG A 301 22.73 -14.24 -10.23
C ARG A 301 22.99 -13.04 -9.32
N ARG A 302 23.05 -11.83 -9.89
CA ARG A 302 23.25 -10.59 -9.14
C ARG A 302 22.10 -10.31 -8.17
N ILE A 303 20.85 -10.50 -8.60
CA ILE A 303 19.66 -10.38 -7.75
C ILE A 303 19.75 -11.36 -6.57
N CYS A 304 20.07 -12.63 -6.84
CA CYS A 304 20.19 -13.65 -5.79
C CYS A 304 21.28 -13.29 -4.78
N HIS A 305 22.45 -12.87 -5.26
CA HIS A 305 23.55 -12.43 -4.40
C HIS A 305 23.17 -11.19 -3.56
N PHE A 306 22.54 -10.20 -4.19
CA PHE A 306 22.06 -8.99 -3.54
C PHE A 306 21.07 -9.31 -2.42
N ALA A 307 20.05 -10.13 -2.70
CA ALA A 307 19.07 -10.53 -1.70
C ALA A 307 19.70 -11.33 -0.54
N ALA A 308 20.64 -12.25 -0.84
CA ALA A 308 21.34 -13.01 0.19
C ALA A 308 22.18 -12.11 1.11
N LYS A 309 22.91 -11.13 0.54
CA LYS A 309 23.69 -10.15 1.31
C LYS A 309 22.79 -9.37 2.27
N HIS A 310 21.69 -8.82 1.77
CA HIS A 310 20.80 -8.00 2.59
C HIS A 310 19.98 -8.81 3.59
N ARG A 311 19.73 -10.11 3.34
CA ARG A 311 19.12 -11.01 4.33
C ARG A 311 20.00 -11.22 5.55
N LEU A 312 21.31 -11.42 5.35
CA LEU A 312 22.27 -11.55 6.46
C LEU A 312 22.36 -10.24 7.26
N ALA A 313 22.44 -9.11 6.56
CA ALA A 313 22.48 -7.79 7.19
C ALA A 313 21.16 -7.44 7.92
N ALA A 314 19.99 -7.82 7.39
CA ALA A 314 18.71 -7.66 8.08
C ALA A 314 18.67 -8.49 9.38
N LYS A 315 19.17 -9.73 9.35
CA LYS A 315 19.29 -10.58 10.55
C LYS A 315 20.26 -9.99 11.58
N ALA A 316 21.36 -9.37 11.14
CA ALA A 316 22.32 -8.72 12.02
C ALA A 316 21.78 -7.40 12.61
N ALA A 317 21.04 -6.61 11.82
CA ALA A 317 20.41 -5.37 12.28
C ALA A 317 19.25 -5.61 13.27
N LEU A 318 18.56 -6.74 13.15
CA LEU A 318 17.51 -7.20 14.09
C LEU A 318 18.08 -8.04 15.25
N GLY A 319 19.40 -8.25 15.30
CA GLY A 319 20.06 -9.29 16.10
C GLY A 319 20.96 -8.78 17.23
N SER A 320 20.59 -7.70 17.91
CA SER A 320 21.27 -7.23 19.14
C SER A 320 20.36 -7.17 20.37
N SER A 321 19.46 -8.14 20.54
CA SER A 321 18.88 -8.44 21.86
C SER A 321 19.46 -9.77 22.36
N SER A 322 20.34 -9.67 23.36
CA SER A 322 20.74 -10.77 24.24
C SER A 322 19.54 -11.61 24.67
N GLU A 323 19.71 -12.92 24.84
CA GLU A 323 18.76 -13.84 25.48
C GLU A 323 18.45 -13.39 26.92
N ALA A 324 17.55 -12.44 27.05
CA ALA A 324 16.72 -12.20 28.22
C ALA A 324 15.45 -13.08 28.09
N PRO A 325 14.68 -13.29 29.17
CA PRO A 325 13.45 -14.10 29.11
C PRO A 325 12.58 -13.61 27.96
N ARG A 326 12.16 -14.52 27.06
CA ARG A 326 11.42 -14.15 25.85
C ARG A 326 10.20 -13.32 26.25
N ASP A 327 10.18 -12.06 25.83
CA ASP A 327 9.02 -11.17 26.00
C ASP A 327 7.83 -11.81 25.28
N PRO A 328 6.70 -12.08 25.96
CA PRO A 328 5.46 -12.56 25.33
C PRO A 328 5.02 -11.72 24.12
N SER A 329 5.36 -10.44 24.11
CA SER A 329 5.05 -9.53 22.99
C SER A 329 5.77 -9.93 21.69
N SER A 330 7.01 -10.40 21.76
CA SER A 330 7.83 -10.79 20.60
C SER A 330 7.36 -12.09 19.96
N ALA A 331 7.04 -13.11 20.78
CA ALA A 331 6.51 -14.39 20.29
C ALA A 331 5.14 -14.21 19.59
N ARG A 332 4.29 -13.33 20.14
CA ARG A 332 3.00 -12.98 19.53
C ARG A 332 3.15 -12.27 18.19
N GLN A 333 4.12 -11.36 18.08
CA GLN A 333 4.41 -10.68 16.81
C GLN A 333 4.87 -11.66 15.72
N GLU A 334 5.74 -12.61 16.07
CA GLU A 334 6.19 -13.67 15.17
C GLU A 334 5.01 -14.54 14.70
N ARG A 335 4.17 -15.01 15.64
CA ARG A 335 2.95 -15.77 15.33
C ARG A 335 2.01 -14.99 14.39
N ASN A 336 1.80 -13.70 14.64
CA ASN A 336 0.96 -12.86 13.80
C ASN A 336 1.53 -12.68 12.38
N GLU A 337 2.86 -12.55 12.24
CA GLU A 337 3.50 -12.50 10.92
C GLU A 337 3.37 -13.83 10.17
N GLU A 338 3.49 -14.97 10.87
CA GLU A 338 3.26 -16.30 10.30
C GLU A 338 1.82 -16.47 9.81
N LEU A 339 0.83 -16.02 10.59
CA LEU A 339 -0.58 -16.04 10.21
C LEU A 339 -0.84 -15.18 8.97
N ARG A 340 -0.32 -13.94 8.94
CA ARG A 340 -0.42 -13.05 7.76
C ARG A 340 0.22 -13.66 6.52
N LYS A 341 1.42 -14.22 6.67
CA LYS A 341 2.11 -14.90 5.58
C LYS A 341 1.31 -16.09 5.06
N TRP A 342 0.76 -16.92 5.96
CA TRP A 342 -0.06 -18.06 5.57
C TRP A 342 -1.30 -17.61 4.80
N LEU A 343 -2.02 -16.59 5.28
CA LEU A 343 -3.21 -16.06 4.60
C LEU A 343 -2.85 -15.52 3.21
N SER A 344 -1.71 -14.82 3.09
CA SER A 344 -1.20 -14.31 1.82
C SER A 344 -0.86 -15.42 0.83
N ASP A 345 -0.14 -16.45 1.30
CA ASP A 345 0.27 -17.60 0.47
C ASP A 345 -0.94 -18.46 0.05
N ASN A 346 -2.02 -18.48 0.84
CA ASN A 346 -3.23 -19.30 0.62
C ASN A 346 -4.44 -18.51 0.08
N LYS A 347 -4.21 -17.33 -0.50
CA LYS A 347 -5.26 -16.50 -1.11
C LYS A 347 -5.94 -17.13 -2.33
N VAL A 348 -5.26 -18.01 -3.07
CA VAL A 348 -5.88 -18.82 -4.13
C VAL A 348 -5.42 -20.26 -3.98
N ALA A 349 -6.35 -21.18 -3.74
CA ALA A 349 -6.04 -22.60 -3.57
C ALA A 349 -7.02 -23.49 -4.34
N GLU A 350 -6.52 -24.63 -4.79
CA GLU A 350 -7.33 -25.71 -5.37
C GLU A 350 -8.03 -26.48 -4.26
N VAL A 351 -9.24 -26.95 -4.54
CA VAL A 351 -10.02 -27.80 -3.63
C VAL A 351 -10.62 -28.98 -4.38
N GLU A 352 -10.78 -30.09 -3.67
CA GLU A 352 -11.41 -31.30 -4.19
C GLU A 352 -12.92 -31.09 -4.39
N SER A 353 -13.46 -31.51 -5.53
CA SER A 353 -14.87 -31.36 -5.92
C SER A 353 -15.86 -31.80 -4.83
N ARG A 354 -15.55 -32.89 -4.14
CA ARG A 354 -16.43 -33.50 -3.12
C ARG A 354 -16.62 -32.62 -1.89
N ASP A 355 -15.69 -31.69 -1.63
CA ASP A 355 -15.64 -30.93 -0.39
C ASP A 355 -16.51 -29.66 -0.44
N TRP A 356 -17.04 -29.25 -1.59
CA TRP A 356 -17.72 -27.95 -1.72
C TRP A 356 -18.88 -27.86 -2.72
N LEU A 357 -18.98 -28.77 -3.68
CA LEU A 357 -20.00 -28.70 -4.73
C LEU A 357 -21.43 -28.85 -4.22
N SER A 358 -21.64 -29.54 -3.10
CA SER A 358 -22.99 -29.70 -2.50
C SER A 358 -23.59 -28.36 -2.03
N GLU A 359 -22.75 -27.42 -1.59
CA GLU A 359 -23.17 -26.10 -1.14
C GLU A 359 -22.96 -25.01 -2.21
N TYR A 360 -22.55 -25.40 -3.42
CA TYR A 360 -22.34 -24.48 -4.54
C TYR A 360 -23.65 -24.15 -5.25
N ARG A 361 -23.98 -22.85 -5.33
CA ARG A 361 -25.26 -22.35 -5.86
C ARG A 361 -25.44 -22.58 -7.35
N PHE A 362 -24.35 -22.77 -8.09
CA PHE A 362 -24.39 -23.11 -9.52
C PHE A 362 -24.17 -24.59 -9.80
N SER A 363 -24.33 -25.47 -8.80
CA SER A 363 -24.07 -26.90 -8.96
C SER A 363 -24.90 -27.57 -10.06
N ASP A 364 -26.14 -27.14 -10.29
CA ASP A 364 -26.98 -27.68 -11.37
C ASP A 364 -26.52 -27.19 -12.75
N ALA A 365 -26.24 -25.89 -12.91
CA ALA A 365 -25.63 -25.35 -14.13
C ALA A 365 -24.26 -25.99 -14.44
N LEU A 366 -23.49 -26.34 -13.40
CA LEU A 366 -22.22 -27.03 -13.54
C LEU A 366 -22.40 -28.44 -14.13
N LYS A 367 -23.46 -29.17 -13.72
CA LYS A 367 -23.81 -30.49 -14.27
C LYS A 367 -24.25 -30.38 -15.72
N GLU A 368 -25.11 -29.40 -16.04
CA GLU A 368 -25.63 -29.18 -17.39
C GLU A 368 -24.52 -28.83 -18.40
N THR A 369 -23.50 -28.10 -17.96
CA THR A 369 -22.38 -27.67 -18.81
C THR A 369 -21.24 -28.70 -18.89
N ARG A 370 -21.32 -29.84 -18.19
CA ARG A 370 -20.24 -30.83 -18.11
C ARG A 370 -19.86 -31.41 -19.48
N ASP A 371 -20.86 -31.67 -20.31
CA ASP A 371 -20.70 -32.36 -21.58
C ASP A 371 -20.60 -31.37 -22.77
N PHE A 372 -20.58 -30.06 -22.50
CA PHE A 372 -20.42 -29.02 -23.52
C PHE A 372 -18.96 -28.93 -23.99
N THR A 373 -18.77 -28.76 -25.30
CA THR A 373 -17.45 -28.46 -25.87
C THR A 373 -17.14 -26.97 -25.69
N PRO A 374 -16.09 -26.58 -24.94
CA PRO A 374 -15.77 -25.17 -24.72
C PRO A 374 -15.34 -24.47 -26.01
N ALA A 375 -15.69 -23.18 -26.14
CA ALA A 375 -15.21 -22.37 -27.26
C ALA A 375 -13.67 -22.30 -27.30
N PRO A 376 -13.04 -22.24 -28.50
CA PRO A 376 -11.59 -22.12 -28.62
C PRO A 376 -11.04 -20.93 -27.83
N GLY A 377 -10.02 -21.19 -27.00
CA GLY A 377 -9.37 -20.15 -26.18
C GLY A 377 -10.04 -19.86 -24.83
N ARG A 378 -11.27 -20.34 -24.55
CA ARG A 378 -11.93 -20.19 -23.23
C ARG A 378 -11.08 -20.76 -22.10
N MET A 379 -10.57 -21.98 -22.25
CA MET A 379 -9.73 -22.60 -21.23
C MET A 379 -8.44 -21.81 -20.97
N LYS A 380 -7.79 -21.35 -22.05
CA LYS A 380 -6.60 -20.47 -21.95
C LYS A 380 -6.92 -19.17 -21.21
N ARG A 381 -8.12 -18.64 -21.40
CA ARG A 381 -8.60 -17.47 -20.66
C ARG A 381 -8.78 -17.76 -19.17
N LEU A 382 -9.46 -18.84 -18.79
CA LEU A 382 -9.64 -19.23 -17.38
C LEU A 382 -8.31 -19.44 -16.65
N VAL A 383 -7.36 -20.13 -17.28
CA VAL A 383 -6.00 -20.31 -16.74
C VAL A 383 -5.30 -18.96 -16.52
N ARG A 384 -5.47 -18.01 -17.45
CA ARG A 384 -4.92 -16.65 -17.32
C ARG A 384 -5.57 -15.90 -16.15
N GLU A 385 -6.89 -15.99 -15.98
CA GLU A 385 -7.59 -15.38 -14.84
C GLU A 385 -7.05 -15.91 -13.51
N LEU A 386 -6.93 -17.23 -13.35
CA LEU A 386 -6.36 -17.84 -12.14
C LEU A 386 -4.91 -17.38 -11.87
N SER A 387 -4.09 -17.23 -12.92
CA SER A 387 -2.74 -16.70 -12.79
C SER A 387 -2.71 -15.24 -12.31
N ILE A 388 -3.64 -14.42 -12.79
CA ILE A 388 -3.79 -13.02 -12.33
C ILE A 388 -4.24 -13.01 -10.86
N LEU A 389 -5.24 -13.81 -10.50
CA LEU A 389 -5.75 -13.88 -9.13
C LEU A 389 -4.65 -14.30 -8.13
N ARG A 390 -3.86 -15.34 -8.46
CA ARG A 390 -2.73 -15.80 -7.63
C ARG A 390 -1.70 -14.70 -7.36
N SER A 391 -1.42 -13.86 -8.36
CA SER A 391 -0.34 -12.87 -8.26
C SER A 391 -0.85 -11.53 -7.68
N CYS A 392 -2.05 -11.12 -8.07
CA CYS A 392 -2.51 -9.73 -7.94
C CYS A 392 -3.72 -9.55 -7.02
N LEU A 393 -4.31 -10.62 -6.45
CA LEU A 393 -5.37 -10.45 -5.46
C LEU A 393 -4.86 -9.62 -4.26
N PRO A 394 -5.64 -8.61 -3.82
CA PRO A 394 -5.34 -7.85 -2.61
C PRO A 394 -5.55 -8.72 -1.36
N GLU A 395 -5.08 -8.20 -0.23
CA GLU A 395 -5.32 -8.83 1.07
C GLU A 395 -6.82 -8.87 1.40
N GLY A 396 -7.24 -9.92 2.10
CA GLY A 396 -8.63 -10.13 2.48
C GLY A 396 -9.54 -10.67 1.37
N ILE A 397 -9.01 -11.02 0.18
CA ILE A 397 -9.79 -11.75 -0.83
C ILE A 397 -9.16 -13.14 -1.01
N PHE A 398 -9.97 -14.17 -0.80
CA PHE A 398 -9.59 -15.57 -0.93
C PHE A 398 -10.45 -16.25 -2.00
N VAL A 399 -9.83 -17.12 -2.80
CA VAL A 399 -10.49 -17.88 -3.87
C VAL A 399 -10.18 -19.36 -3.70
N ARG A 400 -11.21 -20.19 -3.84
CA ARG A 400 -11.11 -21.65 -3.95
C ARG A 400 -11.68 -22.04 -5.30
N TYR A 401 -10.97 -22.87 -6.04
CA TYR A 401 -11.41 -23.34 -7.35
C TYR A 401 -11.25 -24.86 -7.43
N ASP A 402 -12.04 -25.48 -8.30
CA ASP A 402 -11.99 -26.92 -8.53
C ASP A 402 -10.96 -27.29 -9.61
N GLY A 403 -10.15 -28.31 -9.35
CA GLY A 403 -9.10 -28.75 -10.27
C GLY A 403 -9.62 -29.21 -11.63
N ASP A 404 -10.79 -29.84 -11.66
CA ASP A 404 -11.43 -30.34 -12.88
C ASP A 404 -12.31 -29.27 -13.56
N ARG A 405 -12.83 -28.32 -12.78
CA ARG A 405 -13.73 -27.24 -13.21
C ARG A 405 -13.19 -25.87 -12.81
N LEU A 406 -12.18 -25.40 -13.56
CA LEU A 406 -11.59 -24.05 -13.41
C LEU A 406 -12.60 -22.90 -13.61
N ASP A 407 -13.78 -23.20 -14.15
CA ASP A 407 -14.89 -22.27 -14.32
C ASP A 407 -15.78 -22.13 -13.10
N ALA A 408 -15.57 -22.93 -12.04
CA ALA A 408 -16.30 -22.88 -10.79
C ALA A 408 -15.39 -22.43 -9.65
N MET A 409 -15.79 -21.38 -8.92
CA MET A 409 -15.01 -20.84 -7.82
C MET A 409 -15.90 -20.45 -6.64
N LYS A 410 -15.39 -20.60 -5.42
CA LYS A 410 -15.88 -19.88 -4.24
C LYS A 410 -14.94 -18.74 -3.91
N VAL A 411 -15.50 -17.64 -3.41
CA VAL A 411 -14.74 -16.47 -2.99
C VAL A 411 -15.13 -16.11 -1.56
N LEU A 412 -14.16 -15.77 -0.73
CA LEU A 412 -14.37 -15.21 0.59
C LEU A 412 -13.72 -13.83 0.63
N ILE A 413 -14.47 -12.80 1.00
CA ILE A 413 -14.00 -11.42 1.08
C ILE A 413 -14.14 -10.94 2.53
N THR A 414 -13.03 -10.50 3.10
CA THR A 414 -12.99 -9.79 4.38
C THR A 414 -13.47 -8.35 4.17
N GLY A 415 -14.41 -7.91 5.01
CA GLY A 415 -14.89 -6.53 5.03
C GLY A 415 -13.77 -5.56 5.41
N PRO A 416 -13.58 -4.46 4.65
CA PRO A 416 -12.51 -3.49 4.91
C PRO A 416 -12.64 -2.76 6.25
N ALA A 417 -11.52 -2.29 6.78
CA ALA A 417 -11.49 -1.41 7.95
C ALA A 417 -12.24 -0.10 7.70
N ASP A 418 -12.75 0.52 8.77
CA ASP A 418 -13.53 1.75 8.74
C ASP A 418 -14.87 1.62 7.97
N THR A 419 -15.40 0.40 7.87
CA THR A 419 -16.70 0.12 7.25
C THR A 419 -17.60 -0.65 8.22
N PRO A 420 -18.94 -0.63 8.05
CA PRO A 420 -19.82 -1.47 8.85
C PRO A 420 -19.67 -2.99 8.56
N TYR A 421 -18.77 -3.36 7.64
CA TYR A 421 -18.42 -4.74 7.27
C TYR A 421 -17.12 -5.22 7.92
N GLU A 422 -16.39 -4.32 8.59
CA GLU A 422 -15.02 -4.53 9.06
C GLU A 422 -14.81 -5.89 9.73
N ASN A 423 -13.79 -6.62 9.26
CA ASN A 423 -13.37 -7.94 9.71
C ASN A 423 -14.40 -9.09 9.55
N GLY A 424 -15.62 -8.81 9.06
CA GLY A 424 -16.57 -9.85 8.67
C GLY A 424 -16.12 -10.60 7.42
N LEU A 425 -16.41 -11.90 7.36
CA LEU A 425 -16.08 -12.78 6.22
C LEU A 425 -17.33 -13.07 5.38
N PHE A 426 -17.31 -12.64 4.13
CA PHE A 426 -18.43 -12.66 3.20
C PHE A 426 -18.17 -13.61 2.04
N GLU A 427 -18.99 -14.66 1.91
CA GLU A 427 -18.82 -15.70 0.90
C GLU A 427 -19.65 -15.40 -0.35
N PHE A 428 -19.05 -15.71 -1.51
CA PHE A 428 -19.65 -15.63 -2.82
C PHE A 428 -19.37 -16.91 -3.62
N ASP A 429 -20.31 -17.30 -4.45
CA ASP A 429 -20.12 -18.28 -5.51
C ASP A 429 -19.91 -17.56 -6.84
N LEU A 430 -18.91 -17.96 -7.61
CA LEU A 430 -18.58 -17.42 -8.92
C LEU A 430 -18.57 -18.54 -9.95
N PHE A 431 -19.26 -18.35 -11.08
CA PHE A 431 -19.33 -19.30 -12.17
C PHE A 431 -19.08 -18.62 -13.51
N CYS A 432 -18.09 -19.11 -14.26
CA CYS A 432 -17.84 -18.69 -15.63
C CYS A 432 -18.52 -19.68 -16.57
N ASP A 433 -19.70 -19.40 -17.10
CA ASP A 433 -20.41 -20.37 -17.94
C ASP A 433 -19.70 -20.65 -19.30
N VAL A 434 -20.37 -21.40 -20.18
CA VAL A 434 -19.84 -21.75 -21.51
C VAL A 434 -19.61 -20.55 -22.42
N GLU A 435 -20.26 -19.42 -22.15
CA GLU A 435 -20.15 -18.18 -22.94
C GLU A 435 -19.03 -17.26 -22.44
N TYR A 436 -18.47 -17.53 -21.26
CA TYR A 436 -17.31 -16.79 -20.77
C TYR A 436 -16.09 -16.95 -21.72
N PRO A 437 -15.34 -15.87 -22.05
CA PRO A 437 -15.44 -14.50 -21.54
C PRO A 437 -16.30 -13.55 -22.39
N ARG A 438 -17.07 -14.04 -23.37
CA ARG A 438 -17.97 -13.21 -24.18
C ARG A 438 -19.02 -12.55 -23.29
N GLU A 439 -19.56 -13.32 -22.35
CA GLU A 439 -20.41 -12.83 -21.28
C GLU A 439 -19.64 -12.72 -19.95
N PRO A 440 -20.09 -11.87 -19.00
CA PRO A 440 -19.50 -11.77 -17.67
C PRO A 440 -19.65 -13.07 -16.86
N PRO A 441 -18.85 -13.26 -15.80
CA PRO A 441 -19.10 -14.35 -14.85
C PRO A 441 -20.41 -14.12 -14.10
N HIS A 442 -21.04 -15.21 -13.64
CA HIS A 442 -22.14 -15.16 -12.68
C HIS A 442 -21.59 -15.12 -11.27
N VAL A 443 -22.11 -14.24 -10.41
CA VAL A 443 -21.71 -14.13 -9.01
C VAL A 443 -22.94 -14.09 -8.11
N LEU A 444 -22.96 -14.95 -7.09
CA LEU A 444 -24.01 -14.99 -6.07
C LEU A 444 -23.42 -14.83 -4.68
N PHE A 445 -23.97 -13.90 -3.91
CA PHE A 445 -23.66 -13.69 -2.51
C PHE A 445 -24.33 -14.74 -1.63
N LYS A 446 -23.56 -15.34 -0.69
CA LYS A 446 -24.02 -16.43 0.18
C LYS A 446 -24.28 -16.02 1.62
N THR A 447 -23.54 -15.05 2.14
CA THR A 447 -23.64 -14.60 3.54
C THR A 447 -24.85 -13.68 3.75
N THR A 448 -26.04 -14.18 3.42
CA THR A 448 -27.28 -13.40 3.43
C THR A 448 -28.00 -13.48 4.77
N SER A 449 -28.72 -12.42 5.13
CA SER A 449 -29.81 -12.51 6.10
C SER A 449 -31.10 -12.85 5.35
N LEU A 450 -31.99 -13.66 5.94
CA LEU A 450 -33.27 -14.01 5.30
C LEU A 450 -34.24 -12.83 5.20
N ASP A 451 -34.04 -11.80 6.03
CA ASP A 451 -35.06 -10.78 6.29
C ASP A 451 -34.74 -9.42 5.65
N ARG A 452 -33.46 -9.15 5.32
CA ARG A 452 -33.03 -7.90 4.68
C ARG A 452 -31.72 -8.01 3.90
N ARG A 453 -31.50 -7.04 3.02
CA ARG A 453 -30.24 -6.83 2.31
C ARG A 453 -29.19 -6.25 3.26
N ILE A 454 -27.99 -6.84 3.29
CA ILE A 454 -26.84 -6.31 4.06
C ILE A 454 -26.16 -5.12 3.35
N ASN A 455 -26.45 -4.96 2.06
CA ASN A 455 -26.02 -3.84 1.24
C ASN A 455 -27.04 -3.66 0.09
N PRO A 456 -27.29 -2.45 -0.42
CA PRO A 456 -28.23 -2.24 -1.54
C PRO A 456 -27.87 -3.07 -2.78
N ASN A 457 -26.58 -3.33 -3.00
CA ASN A 457 -26.08 -4.13 -4.11
C ASN A 457 -26.02 -5.64 -3.83
N LEU A 458 -26.36 -6.10 -2.62
CA LEU A 458 -26.34 -7.51 -2.21
C LEU A 458 -27.75 -7.95 -1.80
N TYR A 459 -28.44 -8.60 -2.72
CA TYR A 459 -29.84 -8.96 -2.57
C TYR A 459 -30.01 -10.21 -1.69
N VAL A 460 -31.22 -10.38 -1.15
CA VAL A 460 -31.57 -11.52 -0.26
C VAL A 460 -31.49 -12.86 -0.99
N ASP A 461 -31.80 -12.88 -2.29
CA ASP A 461 -31.66 -14.07 -3.14
C ASP A 461 -30.21 -14.38 -3.54
N GLY A 462 -29.26 -13.52 -3.13
CA GLY A 462 -27.85 -13.61 -3.43
C GLY A 462 -27.43 -12.81 -4.67
N LYS A 463 -28.34 -12.15 -5.40
CA LYS A 463 -27.96 -11.37 -6.57
C LYS A 463 -26.99 -10.24 -6.19
N VAL A 464 -25.91 -10.12 -6.96
CA VAL A 464 -24.91 -9.05 -6.83
C VAL A 464 -25.12 -8.02 -7.94
N CYS A 465 -25.29 -6.76 -7.55
CA CYS A 465 -25.41 -5.63 -8.48
C CYS A 465 -24.05 -4.98 -8.71
N LEU A 466 -23.51 -5.13 -9.92
CA LEU A 466 -22.26 -4.52 -10.35
C LEU A 466 -22.29 -4.34 -11.87
N SER A 467 -21.80 -3.21 -12.38
CA SER A 467 -21.84 -2.92 -13.82
C SER A 467 -21.03 -3.92 -14.65
N LEU A 468 -19.90 -4.39 -14.11
CA LEU A 468 -19.08 -5.44 -14.71
C LEU A 468 -19.80 -6.80 -14.80
N LEU A 469 -20.90 -7.00 -14.07
CA LEU A 469 -21.75 -8.19 -14.15
C LEU A 469 -23.00 -7.96 -15.00
N GLY A 470 -23.18 -6.76 -15.58
CA GLY A 470 -24.38 -6.38 -16.33
C GLY A 470 -25.63 -6.22 -15.46
N THR A 471 -25.49 -6.16 -14.13
CA THR A 471 -26.60 -6.08 -13.16
C THR A 471 -26.77 -4.70 -12.54
N TRP A 472 -26.01 -3.72 -13.00
CA TRP A 472 -26.06 -2.32 -12.56
C TRP A 472 -25.59 -1.36 -13.65
N ASP A 473 -25.96 -0.09 -13.56
CA ASP A 473 -25.50 0.95 -14.49
C ASP A 473 -24.02 1.29 -14.25
N GLY A 474 -23.23 1.41 -15.32
CA GLY A 474 -21.82 1.77 -15.23
C GLY A 474 -20.99 1.22 -16.40
N GLU A 475 -19.67 1.05 -16.19
CA GLU A 475 -18.80 0.45 -17.18
C GLU A 475 -19.13 -1.04 -17.31
N PRO A 476 -19.56 -1.52 -18.50
CA PRO A 476 -20.00 -2.90 -18.67
C PRO A 476 -18.82 -3.86 -18.80
N TRP A 477 -19.10 -5.16 -18.75
CA TRP A 477 -18.14 -6.20 -19.11
C TRP A 477 -17.62 -6.02 -20.54
N ILE A 478 -16.30 -6.02 -20.70
CA ILE A 478 -15.63 -5.98 -22.00
C ILE A 478 -14.78 -7.26 -22.13
N PRO A 479 -15.16 -8.23 -22.97
CA PRO A 479 -14.55 -9.56 -23.03
C PRO A 479 -13.02 -9.58 -23.11
N VAL A 480 -12.40 -8.62 -23.79
CA VAL A 480 -10.94 -8.58 -23.99
C VAL A 480 -10.20 -7.87 -22.85
N LYS A 481 -10.89 -7.02 -22.08
CA LYS A 481 -10.27 -6.12 -21.09
C LYS A 481 -10.63 -6.46 -19.65
N SER A 482 -11.88 -6.80 -19.38
CA SER A 482 -12.39 -7.05 -18.04
C SER A 482 -11.80 -8.34 -17.48
N THR A 483 -11.58 -8.42 -16.17
CA THR A 483 -11.01 -9.60 -15.49
C THR A 483 -11.81 -9.99 -14.25
N LEU A 484 -11.65 -11.24 -13.79
CA LEU A 484 -12.23 -11.67 -12.51
C LEU A 484 -11.66 -10.85 -11.35
N LEU A 485 -10.37 -10.49 -11.41
CA LEU A 485 -9.74 -9.61 -10.43
C LEU A 485 -10.49 -8.28 -10.29
N GLN A 486 -10.85 -7.65 -11.41
CA GLN A 486 -11.60 -6.38 -11.37
C GLN A 486 -12.98 -6.55 -10.74
N VAL A 487 -13.67 -7.65 -11.00
CA VAL A 487 -14.96 -7.95 -10.35
C VAL A 487 -14.78 -8.07 -8.83
N LEU A 488 -13.83 -8.87 -8.36
CA LEU A 488 -13.64 -9.13 -6.92
C LEU A 488 -13.16 -7.88 -6.17
N VAL A 489 -12.22 -7.13 -6.75
CA VAL A 489 -11.75 -5.85 -6.19
C VAL A 489 -12.88 -4.81 -6.16
N SER A 490 -13.73 -4.79 -7.18
CA SER A 490 -14.88 -3.88 -7.23
C SER A 490 -15.90 -4.18 -6.13
N ILE A 491 -16.17 -5.46 -5.85
CA ILE A 491 -17.03 -5.85 -4.72
C ILE A 491 -16.43 -5.34 -3.41
N GLN A 492 -15.15 -5.64 -3.15
CA GLN A 492 -14.50 -5.20 -1.90
C GLN A 492 -14.46 -3.66 -1.76
N ALA A 493 -14.18 -2.92 -2.83
CA ALA A 493 -13.98 -1.47 -2.78
C ALA A 493 -15.27 -0.64 -2.84
N MET A 494 -16.26 -1.07 -3.62
CA MET A 494 -17.47 -0.27 -3.89
C MET A 494 -18.70 -0.76 -3.13
N VAL A 495 -18.82 -2.07 -2.90
CA VAL A 495 -19.95 -2.65 -2.18
C VAL A 495 -19.70 -2.56 -0.67
N PHE A 496 -18.55 -3.03 -0.19
CA PHE A 496 -18.18 -2.92 1.21
C PHE A 496 -17.56 -1.56 1.55
N CYS A 497 -18.35 -0.49 1.38
CA CYS A 497 -17.92 0.88 1.59
C CYS A 497 -18.32 1.42 2.99
N PRO A 498 -17.72 2.54 3.46
CA PRO A 498 -18.03 3.12 4.77
C PRO A 498 -19.47 3.61 4.95
N ARG A 499 -20.18 3.95 3.86
CA ARG A 499 -21.55 4.48 3.91
C ARG A 499 -22.45 3.75 2.91
N PRO A 500 -22.82 2.49 3.19
CA PRO A 500 -23.50 1.62 2.24
C PRO A 500 -24.92 2.08 1.87
N TRP A 501 -25.57 2.92 2.67
CA TRP A 501 -26.89 3.47 2.34
C TRP A 501 -26.90 4.24 1.01
N PHE A 502 -25.81 4.96 0.69
CA PHE A 502 -25.70 5.73 -0.56
C PHE A 502 -25.51 4.86 -1.81
N ASN A 503 -25.41 3.54 -1.65
CA ASN A 503 -25.46 2.64 -2.79
C ASN A 503 -26.89 2.39 -3.29
N GLU A 504 -27.93 2.83 -2.57
CA GLU A 504 -29.31 2.76 -3.06
C GLU A 504 -29.48 3.68 -4.29
N PRO A 505 -30.18 3.22 -5.34
CA PRO A 505 -30.41 4.03 -6.52
C PRO A 505 -31.30 5.23 -6.16
N GLY A 506 -30.88 6.43 -6.58
CA GLY A 506 -31.58 7.68 -6.29
C GLY A 506 -31.27 8.30 -4.92
N SER A 507 -30.39 7.70 -4.11
CA SER A 507 -29.96 8.25 -2.82
C SER A 507 -29.30 9.63 -2.92
N ASP A 508 -28.61 9.93 -4.03
CA ASP A 508 -28.03 11.26 -4.31
C ASP A 508 -29.07 12.40 -4.38
N VAL A 509 -30.36 12.05 -4.55
CA VAL A 509 -31.48 12.99 -4.67
C VAL A 509 -32.27 13.09 -3.35
N VAL A 510 -32.11 12.12 -2.45
CA VAL A 510 -32.87 12.02 -1.19
C VAL A 510 -31.94 12.28 0.00
N TYR A 511 -32.15 13.38 0.70
CA TYR A 511 -31.47 13.61 1.99
C TYR A 511 -31.99 12.62 3.04
N ALA A 512 -31.16 11.65 3.43
CA ALA A 512 -31.42 10.82 4.61
C ALA A 512 -31.09 11.60 5.89
N SER A 513 -31.97 11.52 6.89
CA SER A 513 -31.66 12.04 8.22
C SER A 513 -30.51 11.24 8.86
N PRO A 514 -29.73 11.84 9.76
CA PRO A 514 -28.70 11.13 10.52
C PRO A 514 -29.21 9.86 11.22
N ASP A 515 -30.45 9.89 11.72
CA ASP A 515 -31.07 8.74 12.38
C ASP A 515 -31.32 7.56 11.42
N VAL A 516 -31.72 7.84 10.17
CA VAL A 516 -31.92 6.80 9.15
C VAL A 516 -30.58 6.16 8.79
N LEU A 517 -29.53 6.96 8.59
CA LEU A 517 -28.18 6.47 8.30
C LEU A 517 -27.64 5.63 9.47
N ALA A 518 -27.76 6.15 10.70
CA ALA A 518 -27.34 5.45 11.91
C ALA A 518 -28.06 4.11 12.09
N LYS A 519 -29.38 4.08 11.84
CA LYS A 519 -30.17 2.84 11.91
C LYS A 519 -29.76 1.84 10.83
N TYR A 520 -29.47 2.31 9.62
CA TYR A 520 -28.96 1.47 8.53
C TYR A 520 -27.61 0.85 8.90
N ASP A 521 -26.66 1.68 9.33
CA ASP A 521 -25.31 1.23 9.72
C ASP A 521 -25.35 0.27 10.91
N THR A 522 -26.19 0.54 11.92
CA THR A 522 -26.41 -0.37 13.06
C THR A 522 -26.92 -1.73 12.58
N GLY A 523 -27.81 -1.71 11.60
CA GLY A 523 -28.31 -2.92 10.97
C GLY A 523 -27.20 -3.72 10.27
N VAL A 524 -26.42 -3.06 9.41
CA VAL A 524 -25.32 -3.71 8.70
C VAL A 524 -24.29 -4.25 9.69
N ARG A 525 -23.92 -3.48 10.72
CA ARG A 525 -22.96 -3.92 11.76
C ARG A 525 -23.46 -5.14 12.54
N SER A 526 -24.73 -5.19 12.91
CA SER A 526 -25.29 -6.35 13.61
C SER A 526 -25.29 -7.60 12.71
N ASP A 527 -25.54 -7.43 11.41
CA ASP A 527 -25.47 -8.52 10.43
C ASP A 527 -24.03 -8.98 10.19
N THR A 528 -23.07 -8.05 10.12
CA THR A 528 -21.63 -8.35 10.02
C THR A 528 -21.16 -9.17 11.22
N VAL A 529 -21.50 -8.74 12.44
CA VAL A 529 -21.12 -9.44 13.68
C VAL A 529 -21.73 -10.83 13.75
N TYR A 530 -22.97 -10.99 13.30
CA TYR A 530 -23.65 -12.28 13.38
C TYR A 530 -23.29 -13.22 12.20
N PHE A 531 -23.57 -12.82 10.96
CA PHE A 531 -23.36 -13.66 9.78
C PHE A 531 -21.90 -13.66 9.31
N GLY A 532 -21.24 -12.51 9.36
CA GLY A 532 -19.85 -12.35 8.93
C GLY A 532 -18.83 -12.84 9.95
N MET A 533 -19.20 -13.04 11.22
CA MET A 533 -18.28 -13.51 12.27
C MET A 533 -18.86 -14.68 13.06
N GLY A 534 -19.95 -14.47 13.79
CA GLY A 534 -20.52 -15.45 14.71
C GLY A 534 -20.81 -16.80 14.08
N GLN A 535 -21.52 -16.83 12.94
CA GLN A 535 -21.84 -18.09 12.26
C GLN A 535 -20.62 -18.84 11.74
N TRP A 536 -19.57 -18.13 11.31
CA TRP A 536 -18.33 -18.77 10.90
C TRP A 536 -17.62 -19.42 12.08
N LEU A 537 -17.55 -18.74 13.21
CA LEU A 537 -16.95 -19.25 14.44
C LEU A 537 -17.75 -20.42 15.03
N GLU A 538 -19.08 -20.34 15.01
CA GLU A 538 -19.96 -21.44 15.41
C GLU A 538 -19.75 -22.68 14.53
N LYS A 539 -19.68 -22.49 13.20
CA LYS A 539 -19.37 -23.58 12.25
C LYS A 539 -18.00 -24.22 12.52
N LEU A 540 -17.01 -23.46 12.99
CA LEU A 540 -15.71 -24.02 13.37
C LEU A 540 -15.77 -24.88 14.63
N GLN A 541 -16.66 -24.57 15.58
CA GLN A 541 -16.79 -25.27 16.86
C GLN A 541 -17.72 -26.48 16.78
N ASN A 542 -18.85 -26.32 16.10
CA ASN A 542 -19.96 -27.28 16.11
C ASN A 542 -20.17 -27.99 14.76
N GLY A 543 -19.44 -27.59 13.73
CA GLY A 543 -19.56 -28.19 12.39
C GLY A 543 -19.07 -29.64 12.36
N PRO A 544 -19.58 -30.47 11.43
CA PRO A 544 -19.06 -31.81 11.21
C PRO A 544 -17.54 -31.75 10.99
N SER A 545 -16.80 -32.60 11.70
CA SER A 545 -15.33 -32.63 11.80
C SER A 545 -14.63 -32.55 10.44
N GLY A 546 -14.32 -31.33 9.98
CA GLY A 546 -13.75 -31.06 8.66
C GLY A 546 -14.73 -31.41 7.53
N LYS A 547 -15.15 -30.48 6.67
CA LYS A 547 -14.27 -29.76 5.74
C LYS A 547 -15.11 -28.67 5.09
N ASN A 548 -15.30 -27.52 5.75
CA ASN A 548 -15.63 -26.34 4.97
C ASN A 548 -14.33 -25.86 4.31
N VAL A 549 -14.35 -25.55 3.01
CA VAL A 549 -13.17 -25.08 2.27
C VAL A 549 -12.53 -23.81 2.83
N TRP A 550 -13.26 -23.09 3.69
CA TRP A 550 -12.81 -21.89 4.37
C TRP A 550 -12.34 -22.10 5.80
N SER A 551 -12.48 -23.30 6.39
CA SER A 551 -12.24 -23.51 7.82
C SER A 551 -10.86 -23.01 8.29
N GLU A 552 -9.81 -23.22 7.50
CA GLU A 552 -8.47 -22.75 7.85
C GLU A 552 -8.30 -21.23 7.70
N VAL A 553 -8.88 -20.64 6.64
CA VAL A 553 -8.86 -19.19 6.41
C VAL A 553 -9.59 -18.48 7.54
N VAL A 554 -10.80 -18.95 7.87
CA VAL A 554 -11.64 -18.42 8.95
C VAL A 554 -10.90 -18.49 10.28
N ARG A 555 -10.36 -19.67 10.63
CA ARG A 555 -9.62 -19.86 11.89
C ARG A 555 -8.46 -18.89 12.00
N LYS A 556 -7.59 -18.83 10.98
CA LYS A 556 -6.39 -17.99 11.00
C LYS A 556 -6.71 -16.49 10.94
N HIS A 557 -7.77 -16.11 10.22
CA HIS A 557 -8.26 -14.73 10.19
C HIS A 557 -8.66 -14.27 11.60
N PHE A 558 -9.52 -15.02 12.28
CA PHE A 558 -9.97 -14.63 13.63
C PHE A 558 -8.88 -14.81 14.69
N GLU A 559 -8.00 -15.80 14.56
CA GLU A 559 -6.82 -15.94 15.43
C GLU A 559 -5.91 -14.71 15.35
N LEU A 560 -5.71 -14.17 14.15
CA LEU A 560 -4.91 -12.96 13.93
C LEU A 560 -5.58 -11.68 14.43
N THR A 561 -6.92 -11.57 14.30
CA THR A 561 -7.63 -10.28 14.39
C THR A 561 -8.57 -10.15 15.59
N TRP A 562 -8.83 -11.21 16.37
CA TRP A 562 -9.85 -11.16 17.44
C TRP A 562 -9.63 -10.04 18.47
N ARG A 563 -8.37 -9.69 18.78
CA ARG A 563 -8.02 -8.59 19.70
C ARG A 563 -8.36 -7.22 19.15
N GLU A 564 -8.31 -7.05 17.83
CA GLU A 564 -8.70 -5.83 17.14
C GLU A 564 -10.23 -5.78 16.94
N ILE A 565 -10.85 -6.93 16.66
CA ILE A 565 -12.29 -7.05 16.43
C ILE A 565 -13.09 -6.74 17.70
N LEU A 566 -12.72 -7.31 18.85
CA LEU A 566 -13.52 -7.23 20.07
C LEU A 566 -13.83 -5.79 20.51
N PRO A 567 -12.85 -4.87 20.62
CA PRO A 567 -13.14 -3.47 20.95
C PRO A 567 -14.05 -2.79 19.94
N VAL A 568 -13.88 -3.06 18.64
CA VAL A 568 -14.67 -2.46 17.56
C VAL A 568 -16.14 -2.85 17.68
N ILE A 569 -16.43 -4.16 17.81
CA ILE A 569 -17.81 -4.65 17.85
C ILE A 569 -18.52 -4.32 19.17
N CYS A 570 -17.77 -4.24 20.28
CA CYS A 570 -18.29 -3.73 21.56
C CYS A 570 -18.65 -2.25 21.44
N GLY A 571 -17.77 -1.43 20.85
CA GLY A 571 -18.04 -0.01 20.60
C GLY A 571 -19.24 0.21 19.68
N TRP A 572 -19.43 -0.62 18.65
CA TRP A 572 -20.62 -0.58 17.79
C TRP A 572 -21.92 -0.85 18.55
N LYS A 573 -21.90 -1.81 19.50
CA LYS A 573 -23.06 -2.13 20.34
C LYS A 573 -23.40 -0.97 21.29
N GLU A 574 -22.39 -0.29 21.83
CA GLU A 574 -22.56 0.81 22.79
C GLU A 574 -22.99 2.12 22.13
N ALA A 575 -22.54 2.38 20.90
CA ALA A 575 -22.83 3.62 20.17
C ALA A 575 -24.32 3.86 19.87
N HIS A 576 -25.17 2.83 19.94
CA HIS A 576 -26.60 2.93 19.63
C HIS A 576 -27.47 2.30 20.71
N SER A 577 -27.82 3.11 21.72
CA SER A 577 -28.67 2.70 22.85
C SER A 577 -30.09 2.28 22.43
N CYS A 578 -30.61 2.80 21.31
CA CYS A 578 -31.92 2.46 20.76
C CYS A 578 -31.80 1.54 19.53
N MET A 579 -31.42 0.28 19.75
CA MET A 579 -31.43 -0.77 18.72
C MET A 579 -32.67 -1.68 18.84
N ASP A 580 -33.13 -2.22 17.70
CA ASP A 580 -34.19 -3.22 17.67
C ASP A 580 -33.75 -4.55 18.34
N SER A 581 -34.72 -5.40 18.70
CA SER A 581 -34.45 -6.65 19.40
C SER A 581 -33.59 -7.62 18.60
N VAL A 582 -33.74 -7.66 17.27
CA VAL A 582 -33.00 -8.55 16.38
C VAL A 582 -31.54 -8.13 16.33
N SER A 583 -31.27 -6.84 16.08
CA SER A 583 -29.90 -6.29 16.08
C SER A 583 -29.21 -6.52 17.43
N ARG A 584 -29.92 -6.34 18.55
CA ARG A 584 -29.37 -6.60 19.90
C ARG A 584 -28.96 -8.05 20.10
N HIS A 585 -29.80 -8.98 19.66
CA HIS A 585 -29.53 -10.42 19.75
C HIS A 585 -28.34 -10.81 18.86
N ARG A 586 -28.31 -10.33 17.61
CA ARG A 586 -27.21 -10.55 16.66
C ARG A 586 -25.85 -10.08 17.22
N PHE A 587 -25.79 -8.87 17.78
CA PHE A 587 -24.58 -8.39 18.45
C PHE A 587 -24.17 -9.27 19.63
N ARG A 588 -25.12 -9.60 20.52
CA ARG A 588 -24.84 -10.41 21.71
C ARG A 588 -24.22 -11.75 21.33
N ASP A 589 -24.81 -12.45 20.38
CA ASP A 589 -24.41 -13.79 20.00
C ASP A 589 -23.07 -13.78 19.24
N GLY A 590 -22.88 -12.84 18.30
CA GLY A 590 -21.61 -12.70 17.59
C GLY A 590 -20.46 -12.27 18.49
N ILE A 591 -20.68 -11.32 19.43
CA ILE A 591 -19.67 -10.94 20.44
C ILE A 591 -19.29 -12.15 21.30
N ALA A 592 -20.28 -12.92 21.76
CA ALA A 592 -20.02 -14.12 22.55
C ALA A 592 -19.17 -15.15 21.78
N ALA A 593 -19.46 -15.36 20.49
CA ALA A 593 -18.69 -16.26 19.64
C ALA A 593 -17.23 -15.79 19.46
N VAL A 594 -17.01 -14.49 19.18
CA VAL A 594 -15.65 -13.93 19.04
C VAL A 594 -14.87 -14.01 20.36
N LYS A 595 -15.51 -13.69 21.51
CA LYS A 595 -14.89 -13.82 22.83
C LYS A 595 -14.48 -15.27 23.12
N LEU A 596 -15.39 -16.22 22.86
CA LEU A 596 -15.14 -17.65 23.09
C LEU A 596 -13.97 -18.14 22.22
N ALA A 597 -13.96 -17.81 20.93
CA ALA A 597 -12.88 -18.19 20.02
C ALA A 597 -11.55 -17.54 20.42
N GLY A 598 -11.56 -16.24 20.74
CA GLY A 598 -10.38 -15.52 21.22
C GLY A 598 -9.76 -16.14 22.47
N SER A 599 -10.58 -16.60 23.42
CA SER A 599 -10.08 -17.26 24.64
C SER A 599 -9.34 -18.57 24.37
N GLN A 600 -9.63 -19.26 23.27
CA GLN A 600 -8.95 -20.49 22.86
C GLN A 600 -7.56 -20.22 22.26
N TRP A 601 -7.34 -19.00 21.77
CA TRP A 601 -6.09 -18.58 21.13
C TRP A 601 -5.25 -17.64 22.00
N ALA A 602 -5.73 -17.27 23.18
CA ALA A 602 -5.00 -16.47 24.15
C ALA A 602 -3.83 -17.29 24.75
N ASP A 603 -2.68 -16.65 24.95
CA ASP A 603 -1.51 -17.29 25.55
C ASP A 603 -1.66 -17.34 27.09
N GLU A 604 -0.92 -18.22 27.78
CA GLU A 604 -1.06 -18.43 29.25
C GLU A 604 -0.81 -17.16 30.09
N GLY A 605 -0.05 -16.19 29.56
CA GLY A 605 0.18 -14.88 30.19
C GLY A 605 -0.93 -13.85 29.96
N ASP A 606 -1.90 -14.13 29.08
CA ASP A 606 -3.03 -13.24 28.74
C ASP A 606 -4.33 -13.63 29.45
N ALA A 607 -4.32 -14.66 30.28
CA ALA A 607 -5.52 -15.14 31.00
C ALA A 607 -6.10 -14.09 31.97
N GLU A 608 -5.34 -13.06 32.35
CA GLU A 608 -5.83 -11.89 33.09
C GLU A 608 -6.62 -10.91 32.20
N ASP A 609 -6.19 -10.68 30.95
CA ASP A 609 -6.84 -9.77 30.00
C ASP A 609 -8.19 -10.34 29.49
N ALA A 610 -8.27 -11.66 29.34
CA ALA A 610 -9.52 -12.36 29.05
C ALA A 610 -10.55 -12.30 30.20
N ARG A 611 -10.10 -12.10 31.45
CA ARG A 611 -10.98 -11.92 32.63
C ARG A 611 -11.43 -10.48 32.83
N LEU A 612 -10.63 -9.50 32.39
CA LEU A 612 -10.94 -8.07 32.50
C LEU A 612 -11.99 -7.57 31.48
N THR A 613 -12.41 -8.42 30.54
CA THR A 613 -13.49 -8.15 29.58
C THR A 613 -14.81 -8.86 29.90
N GLY A 614 -14.94 -9.38 31.13
CA GLY A 614 -16.13 -10.06 31.68
C GLY A 614 -17.37 -9.17 31.74
#